data_AF-A0A8T1C834-F1
#
_entry.id   AF-A0A8T1C834-F1
#
_cell.length_a   1.000
_cell.length_b   1.000
_cell.length_c   1.000
_cell.angle_alpha   90.00
_cell.angle_beta   90.00
_cell.angle_gamma   90.00
#
_symmetry.space_group_name_H-M   'P 1'
#
loop_
_entity.id
_entity.type
_entity.pdbx_description
1 polymer ?
#
loop_
_entity_poly.entity_id
_entity_poly.type
_entity_poly.pdbx_seq_one_letter_code
_entity_poly.pdbx_strand_id
1 'polypeptide(L)'
;MARPSSANNEMGNVRVCCRVRPQNAKELTMASAQRCVFTENETIEVKTNEGSPQKFTFDHVFGEEDNQKTVFENVAQPVVQDIMAGYNATIFAYGQTSSGKTYTMEGANIDHPELQGIIPRTATEIFNNVMNADENMEFIVKVSYIEIYMERIRDLLDPYKSKVNLQVREDAQRGIFVEGMTEMCVTSDEELLAAMRAA
;
A
#
# COMPACT_ATOMS: atom_id res chain seq x y z
N MET A 1 13.97 20.26 -8.06
CA MET A 1 13.63 21.42 -7.20
C MET A 1 13.52 20.91 -5.77
N ALA A 2 14.16 21.58 -4.80
CA ALA A 2 14.09 21.18 -3.39
C ALA A 2 12.76 21.63 -2.76
N ARG A 3 12.22 20.83 -1.82
CA ARG A 3 10.98 21.14 -1.09
C ARG A 3 11.03 22.54 -0.45
N PRO A 4 9.97 23.36 -0.57
CA PRO A 4 9.84 24.55 0.26
C PRO A 4 9.73 24.13 1.73
N SER A 5 10.54 24.76 2.56
CA SER A 5 10.67 24.46 3.98
C SER A 5 9.48 25.00 4.77
N SER A 6 8.60 24.10 5.21
CA SER A 6 7.69 24.35 6.34
C SER A 6 7.47 23.05 7.12
N ALA A 7 7.94 23.07 8.38
CA ALA A 7 7.90 22.04 9.41
C ALA A 7 8.72 20.75 9.17
N ASN A 8 9.81 20.64 9.95
CA ASN A 8 10.71 19.50 10.13
C ASN A 8 11.43 18.96 8.88
N ASN A 9 12.68 19.42 8.78
CA ASN A 9 13.73 18.89 7.94
C ASN A 9 14.15 17.48 8.41
N GLU A 10 13.28 16.49 8.33
CA GLU A 10 13.67 15.09 8.34
C GLU A 10 13.76 14.61 6.90
N MET A 11 14.99 14.45 6.44
CA MET A 11 15.36 13.64 5.28
C MET A 11 14.50 12.37 5.28
N GLY A 12 13.83 12.07 4.14
CA GLY A 12 12.82 11.02 4.00
C GLY A 12 13.28 9.63 4.43
N ASN A 13 13.19 9.36 5.74
CA ASN A 13 13.46 8.06 6.30
C ASN A 13 12.36 7.08 5.92
N VAL A 14 12.70 5.81 5.81
CA VAL A 14 11.71 4.74 5.65
C VAL A 14 10.83 4.74 6.90
N ARG A 15 9.53 5.01 6.71
CA ARG A 15 8.52 4.87 7.77
C ARG A 15 8.05 3.44 7.84
N VAL A 16 8.07 2.87 9.03
CA VAL A 16 7.65 1.50 9.33
C VAL A 16 6.46 1.56 10.27
N CYS A 17 5.28 1.16 9.77
CA CYS A 17 4.08 1.03 10.57
C CYS A 17 3.77 -0.45 10.84
N CYS A 18 3.32 -0.77 12.05
CA CYS A 18 2.84 -2.10 12.41
C CYS A 18 1.31 -2.12 12.40
N ARG A 19 0.70 -3.18 11.87
CA ARG A 19 -0.76 -3.38 11.94
C ARG A 19 -1.08 -4.75 12.51
N VAL A 20 -1.78 -4.76 13.64
CA VAL A 20 -2.24 -5.98 14.32
C VAL A 20 -3.67 -6.25 13.91
N ARG A 21 -3.93 -7.40 13.27
CA ARG A 21 -5.29 -7.80 12.91
C ARG A 21 -5.96 -8.56 14.06
N PRO A 22 -7.31 -8.58 14.10
CA PRO A 22 -8.04 -9.50 14.96
C PRO A 22 -7.65 -10.96 14.73
N GLN A 23 -7.75 -11.78 15.77
CA GLN A 23 -7.62 -13.23 15.65
C GLN A 23 -8.72 -13.79 14.74
N ASN A 24 -8.36 -14.70 13.84
CA ASN A 24 -9.33 -15.34 12.95
C ASN A 24 -10.05 -16.51 13.67
N ALA A 25 -11.14 -17.01 13.09
CA ALA A 25 -11.94 -18.08 13.69
C ALA A 25 -11.14 -19.37 13.97
N LYS A 26 -10.14 -19.70 13.14
CA LYS A 26 -9.29 -20.88 13.36
C LYS A 26 -8.36 -20.67 14.56
N GLU A 27 -7.84 -19.47 14.73
CA GLU A 27 -6.99 -19.11 15.89
C GLU A 27 -7.80 -19.15 17.19
N LEU A 28 -9.02 -18.61 17.19
CA LEU A 28 -9.91 -18.58 18.36
C LEU A 28 -10.38 -19.97 18.82
N THR A 29 -10.39 -20.97 17.94
CA THR A 29 -10.84 -22.34 18.26
C THR A 29 -9.72 -23.23 18.81
N MET A 30 -8.46 -22.81 18.73
CA MET A 30 -7.34 -23.57 19.30
C MET A 30 -7.29 -23.40 20.83
N ALA A 31 -7.01 -24.47 21.56
CA ALA A 31 -6.86 -24.40 23.03
C ALA A 31 -5.75 -23.42 23.48
N SER A 32 -4.82 -23.08 22.58
CA SER A 32 -3.75 -22.10 22.75
C SER A 32 -4.08 -20.70 22.21
N ALA A 33 -5.35 -20.35 22.03
CA ALA A 33 -5.83 -19.09 21.45
C ALA A 33 -5.54 -17.81 22.28
N GLN A 34 -4.49 -17.80 23.09
CA GLN A 34 -4.15 -16.64 23.89
C GLN A 34 -3.54 -15.55 23.01
N ARG A 35 -4.08 -14.33 23.11
CA ARG A 35 -3.50 -13.15 22.46
C ARG A 35 -2.06 -12.96 22.97
N CYS A 36 -1.11 -12.89 22.05
CA CYS A 36 0.31 -12.75 22.33
C CYS A 36 0.87 -11.37 21.96
N VAL A 37 0.10 -10.52 21.26
CA VAL A 37 0.51 -9.18 20.86
C VAL A 37 -0.40 -8.16 21.51
N PHE A 38 0.19 -7.13 22.11
CA PHE A 38 -0.49 -6.03 22.78
C PHE A 38 0.03 -4.72 22.21
N THR A 39 -0.86 -3.75 22.00
CA THR A 39 -0.54 -2.45 21.41
C THR A 39 -0.71 -1.36 22.47
N GLU A 40 0.30 -0.51 22.64
CA GLU A 40 0.27 0.67 23.51
C GLU A 40 1.00 1.82 22.82
N ASN A 41 0.25 2.85 22.41
CA ASN A 41 0.76 3.94 21.57
C ASN A 41 1.53 3.35 20.36
N GLU A 42 2.72 3.85 20.07
CA GLU A 42 3.57 3.37 18.97
C GLU A 42 4.42 2.15 19.29
N THR A 43 4.07 1.39 20.33
CA THR A 43 4.81 0.21 20.76
C THR A 43 3.92 -1.03 20.76
N ILE A 44 4.47 -2.12 20.22
CA ILE A 44 3.91 -3.46 20.44
C ILE A 44 4.69 -4.19 21.53
N GLU A 45 3.99 -4.92 22.38
CA GLU A 45 4.55 -5.89 23.30
C GLU A 45 4.16 -7.30 22.84
N VAL A 46 5.16 -8.16 22.61
CA VAL A 46 4.98 -9.56 22.22
C VAL A 46 5.31 -10.45 23.42
N LYS A 47 4.35 -11.29 23.82
CA LYS A 47 4.47 -12.29 24.89
C LYS A 47 4.54 -13.68 24.29
N THR A 48 5.65 -14.37 24.50
CA THR A 48 5.83 -15.77 24.15
C THR A 48 5.62 -16.67 25.38
N ASN A 49 5.39 -17.97 25.16
CA ASN A 49 5.26 -18.94 26.26
C ASN A 49 6.58 -19.11 27.05
N GLU A 50 7.70 -18.70 26.45
CA GLU A 50 9.05 -18.79 27.01
C GLU A 50 9.73 -17.43 26.88
N GLY A 51 10.32 -16.93 27.96
CA GLY A 51 11.10 -15.68 27.97
C GLY A 51 10.34 -14.46 28.49
N SER A 52 11.05 -13.33 28.57
CA SER A 52 10.48 -12.04 28.95
C SER A 52 9.73 -11.40 27.77
N PRO A 53 8.66 -10.63 28.02
CA PRO A 53 7.98 -9.86 26.97
C PRO A 53 8.97 -8.97 26.19
N GLN A 54 8.83 -8.95 24.87
CA GLN A 54 9.65 -8.13 23.98
C GLN A 54 8.85 -6.92 23.51
N LYS A 55 9.48 -5.74 23.50
CA LYS A 55 8.86 -4.49 23.06
C LYS A 55 9.54 -3.97 21.80
N PHE A 56 8.74 -3.52 20.85
CA PHE A 56 9.20 -2.91 19.60
C PHE A 56 8.42 -1.62 19.34
N THR A 57 9.11 -0.53 19.04
CA THR A 57 8.52 0.77 18.74
C THR A 57 8.63 1.03 17.24
N PHE A 58 7.56 1.57 16.66
CA PHE A 58 7.40 1.85 15.25
C PHE A 58 7.07 3.33 15.02
N ASP A 59 7.02 3.77 13.76
CA ASP A 59 6.53 5.11 13.43
C ASP A 59 5.02 5.22 13.65
N HIS A 60 4.30 4.11 13.42
CA HIS A 60 2.91 3.99 13.83
C HIS A 60 2.51 2.55 14.17
N VAL A 61 1.61 2.34 15.13
CA VAL A 61 1.02 1.04 15.47
C VAL A 61 -0.50 1.10 15.40
N PHE A 62 -1.07 0.34 14.47
CA PHE A 62 -2.50 0.11 14.35
C PHE A 62 -2.89 -1.15 15.11
N GLY A 63 -3.84 -1.01 16.04
CA GLY A 63 -4.48 -2.10 16.75
C GLY A 63 -5.61 -2.76 15.96
N GLU A 64 -6.26 -3.73 16.60
CA GLU A 64 -7.31 -4.55 15.98
C GLU A 64 -8.58 -3.75 15.62
N GLU A 65 -8.80 -2.61 16.28
CA GLU A 65 -9.96 -1.73 16.10
C GLU A 65 -9.71 -0.63 15.05
N ASP A 66 -8.48 -0.48 14.57
CA ASP A 66 -8.13 0.54 13.58
C ASP A 66 -8.66 0.17 12.20
N ASN A 67 -9.59 0.98 11.71
CA ASN A 67 -10.27 0.77 10.45
C ASN A 67 -9.38 1.14 9.24
N GLN A 68 -9.85 0.79 8.05
CA GLN A 68 -9.14 1.02 6.79
C GLN A 68 -8.87 2.50 6.50
N LYS A 69 -9.78 3.38 6.92
CA LYS A 69 -9.67 4.82 6.71
C LYS A 69 -8.53 5.40 7.55
N THR A 70 -8.47 5.05 8.83
CA THR A 70 -7.40 5.47 9.75
C THR A 70 -6.03 5.03 9.25
N VAL A 71 -5.91 3.79 8.74
CA VAL A 71 -4.67 3.28 8.13
C VAL A 71 -4.28 4.09 6.90
N PHE A 72 -5.24 4.39 6.01
CA PHE A 72 -4.99 5.21 4.83
C PHE A 72 -4.53 6.63 5.18
N GLU A 73 -5.22 7.32 6.09
CA GLU A 73 -4.93 8.69 6.49
C GLU A 73 -3.50 8.83 7.07
N ASN A 74 -3.04 7.84 7.85
CA ASN A 74 -1.71 7.87 8.46
C ASN A 74 -0.59 7.41 7.53
N VAL A 75 -0.86 6.42 6.65
CA VAL A 75 0.18 5.82 5.78
C VAL A 75 0.21 6.47 4.41
N ALA A 76 -0.90 6.43 3.69
CA ALA A 76 -0.95 6.68 2.25
C ALA A 76 -1.27 8.13 1.90
N GLN A 77 -2.06 8.84 2.70
CA GLN A 77 -2.38 10.24 2.40
C GLN A 77 -1.12 11.14 2.33
N PRO A 78 -0.14 11.07 3.24
CA PRO A 78 1.12 11.83 3.09
C PRO A 78 1.91 11.42 1.84
N VAL A 79 1.83 10.14 1.46
CA VAL A 79 2.48 9.61 0.25
C VAL A 79 1.84 10.17 -1.02
N VAL A 80 0.51 10.33 -1.05
CA VAL A 80 -0.17 10.98 -2.19
C VAL A 80 0.28 12.43 -2.33
N GLN A 81 0.42 13.17 -1.22
CA GLN A 81 0.93 14.54 -1.25
C GLN A 81 2.35 14.61 -1.83
N ASP A 82 3.20 13.65 -1.50
CA ASP A 82 4.54 13.54 -2.08
C ASP A 82 4.50 13.28 -3.60
N ILE A 83 3.62 12.40 -4.06
CA ILE A 83 3.43 12.11 -5.49
C ILE A 83 2.92 13.35 -6.24
N MET A 84 1.94 14.06 -5.68
CA MET A 84 1.42 15.31 -6.28
C MET A 84 2.48 16.41 -6.34
N ALA A 85 3.47 16.40 -5.45
CA ALA A 85 4.62 17.30 -5.47
C ALA A 85 5.76 16.83 -6.40
N GLY A 86 5.56 15.74 -7.16
CA GLY A 86 6.51 15.22 -8.15
C GLY A 86 7.59 14.31 -7.58
N TYR A 87 7.38 13.71 -6.40
CA TYR A 87 8.30 12.73 -5.82
C TYR A 87 7.87 11.29 -6.11
N ASN A 88 8.85 10.39 -6.22
CA ASN A 88 8.60 8.96 -6.22
C ASN A 88 8.28 8.50 -4.80
N ALA A 89 7.27 7.64 -4.65
CA ALA A 89 6.91 7.06 -3.37
C ALA A 89 6.54 5.58 -3.52
N THR A 90 6.66 4.82 -2.43
CA THR A 90 6.39 3.38 -2.43
C THR A 90 5.82 2.96 -1.08
N ILE A 91 4.75 2.17 -1.12
CA ILE A 91 4.14 1.52 0.05
C ILE A 91 4.20 0.02 -0.17
N PHE A 92 4.74 -0.72 0.80
CA PHE A 92 4.75 -2.18 0.77
C PHE A 92 4.06 -2.73 2.02
N ALA A 93 3.25 -3.78 1.82
CA ALA A 93 2.67 -4.54 2.92
C ALA A 93 3.49 -5.82 3.13
N TYR A 94 4.05 -6.00 4.32
CA TYR A 94 4.86 -7.17 4.67
C TYR A 94 4.27 -7.95 5.85
N GLY A 95 4.46 -9.26 5.86
CA GLY A 95 4.01 -10.15 6.93
C GLY A 95 3.75 -11.58 6.44
N GLN A 96 3.51 -12.51 7.36
CA GLN A 96 3.24 -13.91 7.04
C GLN A 96 1.96 -14.11 6.19
N THR A 97 1.78 -15.30 5.62
CA THR A 97 0.49 -15.67 5.00
C THR A 97 -0.64 -15.50 6.01
N SER A 98 -1.77 -14.94 5.56
CA SER A 98 -2.93 -14.61 6.41
C SER A 98 -2.68 -13.51 7.45
N SER A 99 -1.62 -12.70 7.34
CA SER A 99 -1.41 -11.54 8.24
C SER A 99 -2.27 -10.31 7.92
N GLY A 100 -2.96 -10.29 6.77
CA GLY A 100 -3.79 -9.14 6.35
C GLY A 100 -3.16 -8.20 5.33
N LYS A 101 -2.12 -8.63 4.60
CA LYS A 101 -1.50 -7.83 3.51
C LYS A 101 -2.52 -7.39 2.45
N THR A 102 -3.22 -8.34 1.82
CA THR A 102 -4.27 -8.07 0.82
C THR A 102 -5.41 -7.23 1.42
N TYR A 103 -5.86 -7.56 2.64
CA TYR A 103 -6.87 -6.75 3.33
C TYR A 103 -6.41 -5.29 3.53
N THR A 104 -5.14 -5.05 3.83
CA THR A 104 -4.62 -3.69 4.01
C THR A 104 -4.53 -2.93 2.69
N MET A 105 -4.05 -3.58 1.63
CA MET A 105 -3.84 -2.93 0.33
C MET A 105 -5.13 -2.77 -0.48
N GLU A 106 -5.93 -3.83 -0.62
CA GLU A 106 -7.15 -3.83 -1.45
C GLU A 106 -8.41 -3.62 -0.60
N GLY A 107 -8.44 -4.20 0.60
CA GLY A 107 -9.64 -4.24 1.44
C GLY A 107 -10.37 -5.58 1.40
N ALA A 108 -11.40 -5.72 2.23
CA ALA A 108 -12.32 -6.86 2.13
C ALA A 108 -13.31 -6.71 0.99
N ASN A 109 -13.61 -5.47 0.59
CA ASN A 109 -14.43 -5.14 -0.56
C ASN A 109 -13.98 -3.79 -1.11
N ILE A 110 -13.49 -3.78 -2.34
CA ILE A 110 -12.95 -2.60 -3.02
C ILE A 110 -14.03 -1.54 -3.32
N ASP A 111 -15.29 -1.96 -3.43
CA ASP A 111 -16.43 -1.09 -3.76
C ASP A 111 -17.12 -0.52 -2.50
N HIS A 112 -16.77 -1.02 -1.33
CA HIS A 112 -17.42 -0.61 -0.09
C HIS A 112 -16.62 0.50 0.60
N PRO A 113 -17.19 1.71 0.80
CA PRO A 113 -16.45 2.89 1.28
C PRO A 113 -15.67 2.70 2.59
N GLU A 114 -16.19 1.88 3.50
CA GLU A 114 -15.53 1.56 4.78
C GLU A 114 -14.51 0.41 4.69
N LEU A 115 -14.70 -0.55 3.77
CA LEU A 115 -13.91 -1.79 3.74
C LEU A 115 -12.78 -1.77 2.72
N GLN A 116 -12.80 -0.81 1.80
CA GLN A 116 -11.76 -0.58 0.80
C GLN A 116 -10.42 -0.20 1.46
N GLY A 117 -9.33 -0.76 0.93
CA GLY A 117 -7.97 -0.60 1.46
C GLY A 117 -7.23 0.64 0.96
N ILE A 118 -5.90 0.59 1.06
CA ILE A 118 -5.01 1.68 0.67
C ILE A 118 -5.11 2.02 -0.82
N ILE A 119 -5.04 1.02 -1.71
CA ILE A 119 -5.00 1.24 -3.16
C ILE A 119 -6.24 1.99 -3.67
N PRO A 120 -7.48 1.54 -3.39
CA PRO A 120 -8.66 2.24 -3.91
C PRO A 120 -8.83 3.64 -3.34
N ARG A 121 -8.53 3.85 -2.06
CA ARG A 121 -8.54 5.20 -1.46
C ARG A 121 -7.48 6.11 -2.07
N THR A 122 -6.30 5.55 -2.39
CA THR A 122 -5.21 6.27 -3.06
C THR A 122 -5.62 6.70 -4.46
N ALA A 123 -6.31 5.83 -5.22
CA ALA A 123 -6.83 6.17 -6.53
C ALA A 123 -7.81 7.36 -6.45
N THR A 124 -8.82 7.28 -5.58
CA THR A 124 -9.77 8.38 -5.37
C THR A 124 -9.08 9.67 -4.94
N GLU A 125 -8.12 9.61 -4.00
CA GLU A 125 -7.39 10.79 -3.53
C GLU A 125 -6.55 11.42 -4.65
N ILE A 126 -5.85 10.64 -5.47
CA ILE A 126 -5.08 11.16 -6.61
C ILE A 126 -6.01 11.92 -7.57
N PHE A 127 -7.13 11.31 -7.98
CA PHE A 127 -8.05 11.97 -8.91
C PHE A 127 -8.76 13.18 -8.30
N ASN A 128 -9.07 13.16 -7.00
CA ASN A 128 -9.55 14.35 -6.28
C ASN A 128 -8.52 15.49 -6.32
N ASN A 129 -7.23 15.20 -6.10
CA ASN A 129 -6.19 16.23 -6.17
C ASN A 129 -5.99 16.74 -7.61
N VAL A 130 -6.08 15.88 -8.63
CA VAL A 130 -6.05 16.29 -10.05
C VAL A 130 -7.20 17.22 -10.40
N MET A 131 -8.43 16.90 -9.98
CA MET A 131 -9.62 17.72 -10.27
C MET A 131 -9.59 19.09 -9.58
N ASN A 132 -8.92 19.19 -8.44
CA ASN A 132 -8.80 20.43 -7.65
C ASN A 132 -7.48 21.18 -7.89
N ALA A 133 -6.64 20.71 -8.83
CA ALA A 133 -5.38 21.35 -9.16
C ALA A 133 -5.61 22.67 -9.91
N ASP A 134 -4.54 23.48 -10.00
CA ASP A 134 -4.54 24.73 -10.75
C ASP A 134 -4.89 24.48 -12.24
N GLU A 135 -5.72 25.35 -12.83
CA GLU A 135 -6.16 25.24 -14.22
C GLU A 135 -5.01 25.23 -15.23
N ASN A 136 -3.82 25.71 -14.85
CA ASN A 136 -2.62 25.69 -15.68
C ASN A 136 -1.80 24.40 -15.58
N MET A 137 -2.26 23.39 -14.82
CA MET A 137 -1.60 22.10 -14.67
C MET A 137 -2.32 21.01 -15.48
N GLU A 138 -1.56 20.33 -16.34
CA GLU A 138 -2.05 19.15 -17.06
C GLU A 138 -1.49 17.87 -16.43
N PHE A 139 -2.36 16.87 -16.25
CA PHE A 139 -2.01 15.59 -15.65
C PHE A 139 -2.22 14.45 -16.64
N ILE A 140 -1.30 13.49 -16.63
CA ILE A 140 -1.46 12.20 -17.31
C ILE A 140 -1.25 11.12 -16.26
N VAL A 141 -2.30 10.36 -15.96
CA VAL A 141 -2.23 9.23 -15.02
C VAL A 141 -2.12 7.93 -15.83
N LYS A 142 -1.07 7.17 -15.55
CA LYS A 142 -0.84 5.84 -16.15
C LYS A 142 -0.69 4.81 -15.07
N VAL A 143 -1.26 3.63 -15.30
CA VAL A 143 -1.17 2.50 -14.38
C VAL A 143 -0.62 1.26 -15.06
N SER A 144 0.17 0.52 -14.30
CA SER A 144 0.68 -0.80 -14.63
C SER A 144 0.43 -1.72 -13.44
N TYR A 145 0.08 -2.97 -13.68
CA TYR A 145 -0.12 -3.95 -12.62
C TYR A 145 0.60 -5.24 -12.99
N ILE A 146 1.52 -5.68 -12.14
CA ILE A 146 2.38 -6.83 -12.40
C ILE A 146 2.40 -7.77 -11.21
N GLU A 147 2.59 -9.05 -11.49
CA GLU A 147 2.84 -10.10 -10.50
C GLU A 147 4.27 -10.63 -10.67
N ILE A 148 4.97 -10.82 -9.56
CA ILE A 148 6.26 -11.54 -9.54
C ILE A 148 6.02 -12.88 -8.86
N TYR A 149 6.10 -13.97 -9.62
CA TYR A 149 5.91 -15.32 -9.11
C TYR A 149 7.00 -16.25 -9.64
N MET A 150 7.72 -16.91 -8.72
CA MET A 150 8.89 -17.77 -9.04
C MET A 150 9.91 -17.05 -9.94
N GLU A 151 10.30 -15.82 -9.58
CA GLU A 151 11.22 -14.97 -10.36
C GLU A 151 10.75 -14.65 -11.80
N ARG A 152 9.45 -14.84 -12.09
CA ARG A 152 8.85 -14.48 -13.38
C ARG A 152 7.89 -13.33 -13.21
N ILE A 153 8.07 -12.30 -14.03
CA ILE A 153 7.19 -11.14 -14.05
C ILE A 153 6.06 -11.39 -15.05
N ARG A 154 4.81 -11.30 -14.59
CA ARG A 154 3.61 -11.40 -15.42
C ARG A 154 2.89 -10.05 -15.42
N ASP A 155 2.45 -9.64 -16.59
CA ASP A 155 1.57 -8.47 -16.74
C ASP A 155 0.14 -8.86 -16.39
N LEU A 156 -0.44 -8.22 -15.38
CA LEU A 156 -1.82 -8.45 -14.97
C LEU A 156 -2.82 -7.62 -15.78
N LEU A 157 -2.38 -6.56 -16.47
CA LEU A 157 -3.23 -5.74 -17.32
C LEU A 157 -3.22 -6.17 -18.79
N ASP A 158 -2.47 -7.23 -19.14
CA ASP A 158 -2.51 -7.79 -20.49
C ASP A 158 -3.83 -8.56 -20.72
N PRO A 159 -4.75 -8.08 -21.58
CA PRO A 159 -6.05 -8.73 -21.79
C PRO A 159 -5.90 -10.15 -22.36
N TYR A 160 -4.78 -10.46 -23.03
CA TYR A 160 -4.52 -11.77 -23.61
C TYR A 160 -3.78 -12.71 -22.64
N LYS A 161 -3.37 -12.23 -21.45
CA LYS A 161 -2.57 -12.97 -20.45
C LYS A 161 -1.35 -13.67 -21.05
N SER A 162 -0.81 -13.08 -22.11
CA SER A 162 0.27 -13.60 -22.97
C SER A 162 1.64 -13.07 -22.56
N LYS A 163 1.68 -11.89 -21.94
CA LYS A 163 2.88 -11.23 -21.42
C LYS A 163 3.31 -11.86 -20.10
N VAL A 164 4.03 -12.98 -20.23
CA VAL A 164 4.64 -13.71 -19.12
C VAL A 164 6.16 -13.65 -19.21
N ASN A 165 6.82 -13.68 -18.05
CA ASN A 165 8.28 -13.63 -17.93
C ASN A 165 8.91 -12.37 -18.55
N LEU A 166 8.30 -11.21 -18.29
CA LEU A 166 8.82 -9.91 -18.71
C LEU A 166 10.19 -9.65 -18.08
N GLN A 167 11.01 -8.86 -18.76
CA GLN A 167 12.40 -8.61 -18.39
C GLN A 167 12.56 -7.27 -17.69
N VAL A 168 13.39 -7.24 -16.65
CA VAL A 168 13.81 -6.00 -16.00
C VAL A 168 14.96 -5.38 -16.78
N ARG A 169 14.87 -4.07 -17.02
CA ARG A 169 15.89 -3.26 -17.70
C ARG A 169 16.27 -2.07 -16.83
N GLU A 170 17.41 -1.48 -17.15
CA GLU A 170 17.91 -0.27 -16.51
C GLU A 170 18.21 0.76 -17.60
N ASP A 171 17.70 1.97 -17.40
CA ASP A 171 17.99 3.14 -18.22
C ASP A 171 18.55 4.27 -17.34
N ALA A 172 19.49 5.05 -17.87
CA ALA A 172 20.19 6.08 -17.11
C ALA A 172 19.30 7.23 -16.63
N GLN A 173 18.18 7.49 -17.32
CA GLN A 173 17.23 8.55 -16.96
C GLN A 173 16.01 8.00 -16.22
N ARG A 174 15.47 6.86 -16.67
CA ARG A 174 14.25 6.24 -16.12
C ARG A 174 14.51 5.40 -14.88
N GLY A 175 15.74 4.90 -14.68
CA GLY A 175 16.07 3.92 -13.66
C GLY A 175 15.63 2.50 -14.05
N ILE A 176 15.26 1.70 -13.05
CA ILE A 176 14.83 0.31 -13.24
C ILE A 176 13.38 0.27 -13.74
N PHE A 177 13.11 -0.50 -14.81
CA PHE A 177 11.77 -0.67 -15.36
C PHE A 177 11.55 -2.07 -15.94
N VAL A 178 10.29 -2.45 -16.14
CA VAL A 178 9.91 -3.72 -16.79
C VAL A 178 9.61 -3.46 -18.27
N GLU A 179 10.39 -4.08 -19.15
CA GLU A 179 10.23 -3.94 -20.60
C GLU A 179 8.97 -4.66 -21.09
N GLY A 180 8.16 -3.98 -21.90
CA GLY A 180 6.95 -4.55 -22.53
C GLY A 180 5.71 -4.61 -21.64
N MET A 181 5.80 -4.16 -20.38
CA MET A 181 4.63 -4.06 -19.50
C MET A 181 3.58 -3.10 -20.06
N THR A 182 2.31 -3.39 -19.79
CA THR A 182 1.20 -2.55 -20.19
C THR A 182 1.15 -1.30 -19.30
N GLU A 183 1.10 -0.12 -19.93
CA GLU A 183 0.86 1.17 -19.30
C GLU A 183 -0.49 1.68 -19.79
N MET A 184 -1.53 1.55 -18.96
CA MET A 184 -2.89 2.00 -19.29
C MET A 184 -3.07 3.45 -18.84
N CYS A 185 -3.44 4.35 -19.76
CA CYS A 185 -3.89 5.68 -19.39
C CYS A 185 -5.28 5.57 -18.77
N VAL A 186 -5.46 6.16 -17.60
CA VAL A 186 -6.74 6.21 -16.87
C VAL A 186 -7.13 7.65 -16.62
N THR A 187 -8.42 7.94 -16.71
CA THR A 187 -8.98 9.29 -16.59
C THR A 187 -9.87 9.47 -15.35
N SER A 188 -10.17 8.39 -14.64
CA SER A 188 -10.88 8.39 -13.37
C SER A 188 -10.38 7.28 -12.44
N ASP A 189 -10.71 7.40 -11.16
CA ASP A 189 -10.49 6.33 -10.19
C ASP A 189 -11.33 5.09 -10.53
N GLU A 190 -12.55 5.26 -11.05
CA GLU A 190 -13.38 4.15 -11.54
C GLU A 190 -12.68 3.30 -12.61
N GLU A 191 -12.02 3.93 -13.59
CA GLU A 191 -11.26 3.23 -14.64
C GLU A 191 -10.06 2.48 -14.07
N LEU A 192 -9.32 3.10 -13.13
CA LEU A 192 -8.21 2.46 -12.42
C LEU A 192 -8.68 1.22 -11.66
N LEU A 193 -9.76 1.35 -10.89
CA LEU A 193 -10.34 0.25 -10.13
C LEU A 193 -10.89 -0.85 -11.06
N ALA A 194 -11.47 -0.49 -12.20
CA ALA A 194 -11.91 -1.45 -13.21
C ALA A 194 -10.73 -2.26 -13.76
N ALA A 195 -9.60 -1.61 -14.05
CA ALA A 195 -8.38 -2.29 -14.48
C ALA A 195 -7.88 -3.28 -13.42
N MET A 196 -7.90 -2.91 -12.14
CA MET A 196 -7.53 -3.82 -11.04
C MET A 196 -8.46 -5.02 -10.91
N ARG A 197 -9.78 -4.85 -11.11
CA ARG A 197 -10.75 -5.96 -11.04
C ARG A 197 -10.63 -6.92 -12.21
N ALA A 198 -10.16 -6.45 -13.38
CA ALA A 198 -10.02 -7.24 -14.59
C ALA A 198 -8.76 -8.13 -14.61
N ALA A 199 -7.79 -7.86 -13.74
CA ALA A 199 -6.52 -8.58 -13.62
C ALA A 199 -6.67 -10.08 -13.31
#